data_AF-A0A371EXA5-F1
#
_entry.id   AF-A0A371EXA5-F1
#
_cell.length_a   1.000
_cell.length_b   1.000
_cell.length_c   1.000
_cell.angle_alpha   90.00
_cell.angle_beta   90.00
_cell.angle_gamma   90.00
#
_symmetry.space_group_name_H-M   'P 1'
#
loop_
_entity.id
_entity.type
_entity.pdbx_description
1 polymer ?
#
loop_
_entity_poly.entity_id
_entity_poly.type
_entity_poly.pdbx_seq_one_letter_code
_entity_poly.pdbx_strand_id
1 'polypeptide(L)'
;EFYFRTHRKKDQSWVGPHAKSTYEKFEKRKFELSSQNSTFAPGEDGDNSQSPTTCLLILIYGWKEKGRIFGLESRGRTMILSSSQPSKSSTSSGDVDALRSQIQKLNESLQRQEQENFEIRHELTENRKQMHTLIQYLRF
;
A
#
# COMPACT_ATOMS: atom_id res chain seq x y z
N GLU A 1 1.65 11.46 3.24
CA GLU A 1 1.76 12.02 4.60
C GLU A 1 2.90 11.42 5.45
N PHE A 2 2.95 10.10 5.66
CA PHE A 2 3.98 9.46 6.49
C PHE A 2 5.43 9.80 6.09
N TYR A 3 5.73 9.80 4.79
CA TYR A 3 7.06 10.11 4.29
C TYR A 3 7.52 11.52 4.70
N PHE A 4 6.65 12.52 4.59
CA PHE A 4 6.97 13.89 4.98
C PHE A 4 7.20 14.03 6.49
N ARG A 5 6.45 13.30 7.32
CA ARG A 5 6.61 13.33 8.79
C ARG A 5 7.97 12.80 9.26
N THR A 6 8.53 11.84 8.54
CA THR A 6 9.79 11.17 8.91
C THR A 6 11.00 11.77 8.19
N HIS A 7 10.79 12.40 7.03
CA HIS A 7 11.87 12.86 6.16
C HIS A 7 11.89 14.39 5.94
N ARG A 8 10.94 15.14 6.52
CA ARG A 8 11.04 16.59 6.70
C ARG A 8 11.23 16.96 8.17
N LYS A 9 11.98 18.02 8.38
CA LYS A 9 12.14 18.71 9.65
C LYS A 9 10.98 19.68 9.89
N LYS A 10 10.91 20.25 11.10
CA LYS A 10 9.87 21.22 11.49
C LYS A 10 9.88 22.49 10.63
N ASP A 11 11.06 22.89 10.16
CA ASP A 11 11.26 24.03 9.25
C ASP A 11 10.93 23.69 7.78
N GLN A 12 10.32 22.53 7.53
CA GLN A 12 9.98 22.02 6.19
C GLN A 12 11.22 21.69 5.32
N SER A 13 12.43 21.74 5.85
CA SER A 13 13.62 21.25 5.13
C SER A 13 13.69 19.72 5.13
N TRP A 14 14.38 19.14 4.14
CA TRP A 14 14.61 17.70 4.08
C TRP A 14 15.63 17.29 5.14
N VAL A 15 15.43 16.12 5.77
CA VAL A 15 16.36 15.56 6.75
C VAL A 15 17.74 15.28 6.14
N GLY A 16 17.79 15.04 4.81
CA GLY A 16 19.05 14.99 4.07
C GLY A 16 18.86 14.92 2.54
N PRO A 17 19.97 14.94 1.77
CA PRO A 17 19.93 14.91 0.31
C PRO A 17 19.25 13.67 -0.26
N HIS A 18 19.40 12.52 0.41
CA HIS A 18 18.81 11.26 -0.01
C HIS A 18 17.27 11.30 0.05
N ALA A 19 16.72 11.84 1.13
CA ALA A 19 15.26 12.01 1.28
C ALA A 19 14.67 12.89 0.17
N LYS A 20 15.34 14.01 -0.13
CA LYS A 20 14.94 14.91 -1.20
C LYS A 20 14.96 14.21 -2.56
N SER A 21 16.07 13.57 -2.90
CA SER A 21 16.22 12.90 -4.20
C SER A 21 15.24 11.74 -4.39
N THR A 22 14.99 10.96 -3.35
CA THR A 22 14.02 9.85 -3.41
C THR A 22 12.60 10.38 -3.66
N TYR A 23 12.21 11.48 -3.00
CA TYR A 23 10.93 12.13 -3.27
C TYR A 23 10.83 12.70 -4.69
N GLU A 24 11.87 13.37 -5.17
CA GLU A 24 11.91 13.90 -6.54
C GLU A 24 11.79 12.80 -7.60
N LYS A 25 12.46 11.66 -7.40
CA LYS A 25 12.34 10.49 -8.29
C LYS A 25 10.92 9.92 -8.28
N PHE A 26 10.28 9.86 -7.12
CA PHE A 26 8.89 9.43 -7.01
C PHE A 26 7.94 10.37 -7.77
N GLU A 27 8.07 11.68 -7.57
CA GLU A 27 7.25 12.67 -8.29
C GLU A 27 7.48 12.59 -9.80
N LYS A 28 8.74 12.50 -10.25
CA LYS A 28 9.07 12.31 -11.66
C LYS A 28 8.41 11.07 -12.24
N ARG A 29 8.53 9.93 -11.55
CA ARG A 29 7.92 8.66 -11.99
C ARG A 29 6.39 8.75 -12.03
N LYS A 30 5.76 9.50 -11.12
CA LYS A 30 4.31 9.74 -11.15
C LYS A 30 3.88 10.43 -12.44
N PHE A 31 4.64 11.45 -12.88
CA PHE A 31 4.38 12.14 -14.16
C PHE A 31 4.70 11.27 -15.38
N GLU A 32 5.81 10.53 -15.36
CA GLU A 32 6.18 9.61 -16.45
C GLU A 32 5.10 8.53 -16.67
N LEU A 33 4.59 7.93 -15.60
CA LEU A 33 3.50 6.96 -15.67
C LEU A 33 2.18 7.61 -16.14
N SER A 34 1.89 8.83 -15.70
CA SER A 34 0.74 9.58 -16.21
C SER A 34 0.86 9.86 -17.72
N SER A 35 2.07 10.07 -18.24
CA SER A 35 2.33 10.33 -19.66
C SER A 35 2.32 9.05 -20.51
N GLN A 36 2.83 7.93 -19.98
CA GLN A 36 2.77 6.62 -20.66
C GLN A 36 1.34 6.10 -20.81
N ASN A 37 0.44 6.43 -19.88
CA ASN A 37 -0.98 6.09 -20.00
C ASN A 37 -1.67 6.76 -21.20
N SER A 38 -1.02 7.73 -21.87
CA SER A 38 -1.54 8.43 -23.06
C SER A 38 -0.96 7.93 -24.38
N THR A 39 0.08 7.07 -24.39
CA THR A 39 0.74 6.62 -25.63
C THR A 39 0.80 5.10 -25.67
N PHE A 40 -0.34 4.47 -25.95
CA PHE A 40 -0.33 3.12 -26.52
C PHE A 40 -0.14 3.24 -28.03
N ALA A 41 1.11 3.28 -28.48
CA ALA A 41 1.46 2.92 -29.85
C ALA A 41 1.71 1.40 -29.88
N PRO A 42 0.99 0.63 -30.71
CA PRO A 42 1.18 -0.81 -30.80
C PRO A 42 2.45 -1.10 -31.62
N GLY A 43 3.47 -1.60 -30.94
CA GLY A 43 4.64 -2.20 -31.58
C GLY A 43 5.95 -1.66 -31.03
N GLU A 44 6.55 -2.40 -30.11
CA GLU A 44 7.90 -2.94 -30.26
C GLU A 44 8.21 -3.86 -29.09
N ASP A 45 8.64 -5.08 -29.43
CA ASP A 45 9.08 -6.13 -28.52
C ASP A 45 10.23 -5.64 -27.65
N GLY A 46 10.03 -5.71 -26.33
CA GLY A 46 10.98 -5.30 -25.32
C GLY A 46 10.59 -5.89 -23.98
N ASP A 47 10.85 -7.18 -23.85
CA ASP A 47 10.66 -8.03 -22.68
C ASP A 47 11.22 -7.40 -21.39
N ASN A 48 10.33 -6.85 -20.54
CA ASN A 48 10.45 -6.89 -19.08
C ASN A 48 9.14 -6.38 -18.41
N SER A 49 8.05 -7.15 -18.52
CA SER A 49 6.80 -6.83 -17.82
C SER A 49 6.87 -7.23 -16.35
N GLN A 50 7.73 -6.56 -15.57
CA GLN A 50 7.59 -6.58 -14.12
C GLN A 50 6.29 -5.87 -13.76
N SER A 51 5.30 -6.67 -13.35
CA SER A 51 4.05 -6.19 -12.79
C SER A 51 4.30 -5.06 -11.77
N PRO A 52 3.51 -3.97 -11.77
CA PRO A 52 3.62 -2.89 -10.78
C PRO A 52 3.60 -3.40 -9.34
N THR A 53 2.93 -4.53 -9.11
CA THR A 53 2.87 -5.24 -7.82
C THR A 53 4.24 -5.78 -7.41
N THR A 54 5.00 -6.36 -8.35
CA THR A 54 6.35 -6.88 -8.12
C THR A 54 7.32 -5.74 -7.78
N CYS A 55 7.19 -4.59 -8.45
CA CYS A 55 7.99 -3.39 -8.18
C CYS A 55 7.72 -2.79 -6.79
N LEU A 56 6.46 -2.79 -6.33
CA LEU A 56 6.11 -2.32 -4.99
C LEU A 56 6.66 -3.25 -3.89
N LEU A 57 6.61 -4.57 -4.09
CA LEU A 57 7.14 -5.53 -3.12
C LEU A 57 8.67 -5.44 -2.99
N ILE A 58 9.38 -5.25 -4.10
CA ILE A 58 10.85 -5.07 -4.09
C ILE A 58 11.25 -3.80 -3.31
N LEU A 59 10.49 -2.70 -3.47
CA LEU A 59 10.75 -1.45 -2.75
C LEU A 59 10.42 -1.53 -1.26
N ILE A 60 9.38 -2.28 -0.88
CA ILE A 60 8.93 -2.40 0.52
C ILE A 60 9.81 -3.39 1.30
N TYR A 61 10.12 -4.55 0.72
CA TYR A 61 10.78 -5.64 1.43
C TYR A 61 12.29 -5.71 1.18
N GLY A 62 12.85 -4.89 0.28
CA GLY A 62 14.30 -4.79 0.09
C GLY A 62 14.97 -6.13 -0.25
N TRP A 63 14.25 -7.05 -0.91
CA TRP A 63 14.78 -8.37 -1.19
C TRP A 63 15.77 -8.31 -2.35
N LYS A 64 17.04 -8.56 -2.05
CA LYS A 64 18.12 -8.71 -3.02
C LYS A 64 18.19 -10.18 -3.43
N GLU A 65 17.70 -10.53 -4.61
CA GLU A 65 17.94 -11.89 -5.14
C GLU A 65 19.44 -12.05 -5.40
N LYS A 66 20.05 -12.91 -4.59
CA LYS A 66 21.43 -13.35 -4.72
C LYS A 66 21.39 -14.88 -4.70
N GLY A 67 21.33 -15.51 -5.88
CA GLY A 67 21.51 -16.96 -5.98
C GLY A 67 21.12 -17.55 -7.34
N ARG A 68 22.10 -18.08 -8.07
CA ARG A 68 21.87 -19.12 -9.08
C ARG A 68 21.42 -20.37 -8.32
N ILE A 69 20.25 -20.90 -8.63
CA ILE A 69 19.83 -22.21 -8.13
C ILE A 69 20.48 -23.26 -9.03
N PHE A 70 21.64 -23.77 -8.61
CA PHE A 70 22.15 -25.06 -9.07
C PHE A 70 21.45 -26.16 -8.28
N GLY A 71 20.83 -27.11 -9.00
CA GLY A 71 20.35 -28.37 -8.44
C GLY A 71 18.84 -28.55 -8.48
N LEU A 72 18.30 -29.02 -9.60
CA LEU A 72 17.67 -30.34 -9.68
C LEU A 72 17.40 -30.68 -11.14
N GLU A 73 18.27 -31.51 -11.70
CA GLU A 73 18.04 -32.22 -12.94
C GLU A 73 16.91 -33.25 -12.72
N SER A 74 15.78 -33.14 -13.43
CA SER A 74 14.95 -34.32 -13.74
C SER A 74 14.03 -34.06 -14.93
N ARG A 75 14.63 -34.28 -16.12
CA ARG A 75 14.11 -35.03 -17.26
C ARG A 75 12.58 -35.27 -17.35
N GLY A 76 11.96 -34.61 -18.34
CA GLY A 76 11.05 -35.25 -19.30
C GLY A 76 9.55 -35.18 -19.04
N ARG A 77 8.86 -34.25 -19.71
CA ARG A 77 7.57 -34.56 -20.38
C ARG A 77 7.22 -33.53 -21.45
N THR A 78 7.14 -34.03 -22.68
CA THR A 78 6.54 -33.38 -23.85
C THR A 78 5.01 -33.47 -23.75
N MET A 79 4.33 -32.50 -24.39
CA MET A 79 2.87 -32.36 -24.62
C MET A 79 2.11 -31.73 -23.43
N ILE A 80 1.30 -30.68 -23.58
CA ILE A 80 0.27 -30.47 -24.60
C ILE A 80 0.13 -28.97 -24.94
N LEU A 81 0.02 -28.72 -26.25
CA LEU A 81 -0.54 -27.51 -26.86
C LEU A 81 -2.00 -27.35 -26.40
N SER A 82 -2.27 -26.50 -25.41
CA SER A 82 -3.64 -26.04 -25.12
C SER A 82 -3.71 -24.53 -25.28
N SER A 83 -4.10 -24.16 -26.50
CA SER A 83 -4.79 -22.92 -26.82
C SER A 83 -5.71 -22.50 -25.67
N SER A 84 -5.34 -21.43 -24.97
CA SER A 84 -6.31 -20.62 -24.26
C SER A 84 -5.79 -19.20 -24.28
N GLN A 85 -6.68 -18.31 -24.74
CA GLN A 85 -6.46 -16.90 -25.00
C GLN A 85 -5.55 -16.22 -23.98
N PRO A 86 -4.77 -15.20 -24.38
CA PRO A 86 -4.33 -14.22 -23.41
C PRO A 86 -5.61 -13.60 -22.83
N SER A 87 -5.93 -13.98 -21.60
CA SER A 87 -6.92 -13.29 -20.79
C SER A 87 -6.47 -11.85 -20.75
N LYS A 88 -7.06 -11.03 -21.62
CA LYS A 88 -6.98 -9.58 -21.55
C LYS A 88 -7.60 -9.22 -20.21
N SER A 89 -6.81 -9.20 -19.14
CA SER A 89 -7.17 -8.50 -17.92
C SER A 89 -7.02 -7.01 -18.21
N SER A 90 -7.88 -6.52 -19.12
CA SER A 90 -8.40 -5.18 -19.06
C SER A 90 -9.12 -5.12 -17.73
N THR A 91 -8.42 -4.75 -16.65
CA THR A 91 -9.08 -4.29 -15.44
C THR A 91 -10.00 -3.16 -15.90
N SER A 92 -11.30 -3.43 -15.95
CA SER A 92 -12.24 -2.45 -16.46
C SER A 92 -12.15 -1.24 -15.52
N SER A 93 -12.20 -0.02 -16.05
CA SER A 93 -12.21 1.20 -15.21
C SER A 93 -13.25 1.08 -14.09
N GLY A 94 -14.38 0.41 -14.38
CA GLY A 94 -15.45 0.13 -13.42
C GLY A 94 -15.01 -0.72 -12.22
N ASP A 95 -14.12 -1.69 -12.39
CA ASP A 95 -13.61 -2.50 -11.27
C ASP A 95 -12.73 -1.66 -10.33
N VAL A 96 -11.91 -0.77 -10.90
CA VAL A 96 -11.08 0.15 -10.12
C VAL A 96 -11.95 1.15 -9.36
N ASP A 97 -12.98 1.70 -9.99
CA ASP A 97 -13.90 2.65 -9.35
C ASP A 97 -14.76 1.98 -8.27
N ALA A 98 -15.20 0.75 -8.49
CA ALA A 98 -15.90 -0.06 -7.49
C ALA A 98 -15.01 -0.34 -6.27
N LEU A 99 -13.73 -0.68 -6.48
CA LEU A 99 -12.77 -0.87 -5.40
C LEU A 99 -12.50 0.43 -4.63
N ARG A 100 -12.36 1.56 -5.32
CA ARG A 100 -12.22 2.89 -4.69
C ARG A 100 -13.41 3.21 -3.79
N SER A 101 -14.63 2.97 -4.27
CA SER A 101 -15.86 3.18 -3.49
C SER A 101 -15.92 2.27 -2.25
N GLN A 102 -15.53 1.00 -2.38
CA GLN A 102 -15.47 0.08 -1.24
C GLN A 102 -14.45 0.51 -0.19
N ILE A 103 -13.25 0.92 -0.61
CA ILE A 103 -12.22 1.44 0.29
C ILE A 103 -12.72 2.68 1.02
N GLN A 104 -13.41 3.58 0.32
CA GLN A 104 -13.98 4.78 0.95
C GLN A 104 -15.00 4.42 2.02
N LYS A 105 -15.95 3.53 1.72
CA LYS A 105 -16.96 3.07 2.69
C LYS A 105 -16.33 2.42 3.93
N LEU A 106 -15.31 1.59 3.74
CA LEU A 106 -14.60 0.94 4.85
C LEU A 106 -13.88 1.97 5.72
N ASN A 107 -13.24 2.98 5.12
CA ASN A 107 -12.55 4.03 5.87
C ASN A 107 -13.53 4.89 6.67
N GLU A 108 -14.67 5.26 6.09
CA GLU A 108 -15.73 6.00 6.81
C GLU A 108 -16.29 5.19 7.99
N SER A 109 -16.50 3.88 7.80
CA SER A 109 -16.93 2.98 8.88
C SER A 109 -15.89 2.87 9.99
N LEU A 110 -14.61 2.74 9.62
CA LEU A 110 -13.51 2.65 10.57
C LEU A 110 -13.41 3.92 11.42
N GLN A 111 -13.45 5.08 10.77
CA GLN A 111 -13.39 6.38 11.46
C GLN A 111 -14.53 6.56 12.46
N ARG A 112 -15.75 6.14 12.09
CA ARG A 112 -16.90 6.17 13.01
C ARG A 112 -16.69 5.27 14.22
N GLN A 113 -16.20 4.04 14.00
CA GLN A 113 -15.92 3.10 15.07
C GLN A 113 -14.83 3.62 16.01
N GLU A 114 -13.79 4.27 15.49
CA GLU A 114 -12.74 4.90 16.30
C GLU A 114 -13.30 6.02 17.17
N GLN A 115 -14.21 6.84 16.64
CA GLN A 115 -14.89 7.90 17.39
C GLN A 115 -15.77 7.32 18.52
N GLU A 116 -16.60 6.32 18.22
CA GLU A 116 -17.43 5.66 19.24
C GLU A 116 -16.58 5.01 20.34
N ASN A 117 -15.47 4.37 19.96
CA ASN A 117 -14.55 3.75 20.92
C ASN A 117 -13.89 4.80 21.83
N PHE A 118 -13.55 5.96 21.28
CA PHE A 118 -13.02 7.08 22.06
C PHE A 118 -14.04 7.57 23.09
N GLU A 119 -15.31 7.74 22.69
CA GLU A 119 -16.40 8.18 23.58
C GLU A 119 -16.65 7.18 24.72
N ILE A 120 -16.73 5.88 24.41
CA ILE A 120 -16.92 4.82 25.41
C ILE A 120 -15.76 4.79 26.41
N ARG A 121 -14.51 4.91 25.94
CA ARG A 121 -13.33 4.95 26.83
C ARG A 121 -13.34 6.17 27.74
N HIS A 122 -13.78 7.31 27.21
CA HIS A 122 -13.91 8.52 27.99
C HIS A 122 -14.97 8.35 29.09
N GLU A 123 -16.17 7.86 28.75
CA GLU A 123 -17.25 7.61 29.71
C GLU A 123 -16.82 6.60 30.79
N LEU A 124 -16.18 5.50 30.40
CA LEU A 124 -15.64 4.50 31.33
C LEU A 124 -14.64 5.12 32.32
N THR A 125 -13.82 6.06 31.85
CA THR A 125 -12.83 6.75 32.69
C THR A 125 -13.51 7.66 33.70
N GLU A 126 -14.53 8.41 33.29
CA GLU A 126 -15.31 9.26 34.20
C GLU A 126 -16.09 8.43 35.22
N ASN A 127 -16.74 7.35 34.80
CA ASN A 127 -17.45 6.44 35.70
C ASN A 127 -16.48 5.84 36.73
N ARG A 128 -15.28 5.43 36.31
CA ARG A 128 -14.24 4.92 37.22
C ARG A 128 -13.82 5.96 38.27
N LYS A 129 -13.70 7.25 37.89
CA LYS A 129 -13.41 8.34 38.84
C LYS A 129 -14.55 8.54 39.83
N GLN A 130 -15.79 8.55 39.35
CA GLN A 130 -16.98 8.67 40.19
C GLN A 130 -17.08 7.51 41.19
N MET A 131 -16.87 6.28 40.73
CA MET A 131 -16.88 5.09 41.58
C MET A 131 -15.77 5.16 42.65
N HIS A 132 -14.54 5.53 42.26
CA HIS A 132 -13.45 5.69 43.22
C HIS A 132 -13.77 6.75 44.28
N THR A 133 -14.39 7.86 43.87
CA THR A 133 -14.85 8.92 44.77
C THR A 133 -15.93 8.40 45.74
N LEU A 134 -16.92 7.67 45.23
CA LEU A 134 -17.97 7.06 46.05
C LEU A 134 -17.41 6.07 47.07
N ILE A 135 -16.46 5.22 46.67
CA ILE A 135 -15.77 4.28 47.55
C ILE A 135 -15.05 5.04 48.68
N GLN A 136 -14.34 6.13 48.37
CA GLN A 136 -13.70 6.97 49.39
C GLN A 136 -14.70 7.59 50.37
N TYR A 137 -15.85 8.08 49.89
CA TYR A 137 -16.90 8.64 50.74
C TYR A 137 -17.54 7.60 51.66
N LEU A 138 -17.75 6.37 51.18
CA LEU A 138 -18.34 5.28 51.94
C LEU A 138 -17.36 4.65 52.96
N ARG A 139 -16.09 5.08 52.96
CA ARG A 139 -15.04 4.67 53.89
C ARG A 139 -14.94 3.13 54.03
N PHE A 140 -14.66 2.46 52.92
CA PHE A 140 -13.89 1.22 52.89
C PHE A 140 -12.40 1.55 52.73
#